data_AF-A0A3N5PZ71-F1
#
_entry.id   AF-A0A3N5PZ71-F1
#
_cell.length_a   1.000
_cell.length_b   1.000
_cell.length_c   1.000
_cell.angle_alpha   90.00
_cell.angle_beta   90.00
_cell.angle_gamma   90.00
#
_symmetry.space_group_name_H-M   'P 1'
#
loop_
_entity.id
_entity.type
_entity.pdbx_description
1 polymer ?
#
loop_
_entity_poly.entity_id
_entity_poly.type
_entity_poly.pdbx_seq_one_letter_code
_entity_poly.pdbx_strand_id
1 'polypeptide(L)' 'SLALGADMTASARIILQELNKNGAEGVIRLINDWFDKVRKVMYLTGSSSLQEFKKNKIVKKENFY' A
#
# COMPACT_ATOMS: atom_id res chain seq x y z
N SER A 1 -4.27 -2.10 5.07
CA SER A 1 -3.65 -3.03 6.03
C SER A 1 -2.44 -2.42 6.74
N LEU A 2 -1.41 -1.96 6.03
CA LEU A 2 -0.20 -1.40 6.67
C LEU A 2 -0.47 -0.26 7.67
N ALA A 3 -1.23 0.76 7.26
CA ALA A 3 -1.60 1.87 8.15
C ALA A 3 -2.56 1.48 9.31
N LEU A 4 -3.10 0.27 9.29
CA LEU A 4 -3.91 -0.30 10.39
C LEU A 4 -3.04 -1.13 11.35
N GLY A 5 -1.71 -1.07 11.23
CA GLY A 5 -0.77 -1.75 12.11
C GLY A 5 -0.26 -3.11 11.61
N ALA A 6 -0.64 -3.56 10.42
CA ALA A 6 -0.14 -4.83 9.88
C ALA A 6 1.36 -4.77 9.59
N ASP A 7 2.11 -5.83 9.93
CA ASP A 7 3.55 -5.90 9.64
C ASP A 7 3.84 -6.13 8.16
N MET A 8 3.03 -6.96 7.52
CA MET A 8 3.12 -7.25 6.09
C MET A 8 1.72 -7.35 5.50
N THR A 9 1.63 -7.15 4.19
CA THR A 9 0.42 -7.38 3.41
C THR A 9 0.77 -8.22 2.19
N ALA A 10 -0.05 -9.21 1.88
CA ALA A 10 0.14 -10.08 0.74
C ALA A 10 -0.97 -9.87 -0.30
N SER A 11 -0.70 -10.18 -1.56
CA SER A 11 -1.70 -10.10 -2.64
C SER A 11 -1.42 -11.19 -3.67
N ALA A 12 -2.23 -12.25 -3.69
CA ALA A 12 -2.06 -13.36 -4.62
C ALA A 12 -2.79 -13.10 -5.96
N ARG A 13 -4.11 -12.90 -5.90
CA ARG A 13 -4.96 -12.77 -7.10
C ARG A 13 -4.49 -11.67 -8.05
N ILE A 14 -4.15 -10.49 -7.54
CA ILE A 14 -3.75 -9.35 -8.38
C ILE A 14 -2.44 -9.65 -9.11
N ILE A 15 -1.47 -10.25 -8.43
CA ILE A 15 -0.19 -10.65 -9.02
C ILE A 15 -0.39 -11.71 -10.11
N LEU A 16 -1.23 -12.73 -9.84
CA LEU A 16 -1.57 -13.76 -10.82
C LEU A 16 -2.28 -13.18 -12.06
N GLN A 17 -3.21 -12.25 -11.87
CA GLN A 17 -3.92 -11.60 -12.97
C GLN A 17 -2.98 -10.73 -13.81
N GLU A 18 -2.06 -10.01 -13.17
CA GLU A 18 -1.07 -9.18 -13.85
C GLU A 18 -0.08 -10.04 -14.63
N LEU A 19 0.42 -11.12 -14.02
CA LEU A 19 1.29 -12.09 -14.68
C LEU A 19 0.63 -12.67 -15.94
N ASN A 20 -0.64 -13.06 -15.83
CA ASN A 20 -1.37 -13.64 -16.96
C ASN A 20 -1.62 -12.65 -18.11
N LYS A 21 -1.73 -11.34 -17.81
CA LYS A 21 -2.01 -10.31 -18.82
C LYS A 21 -0.77 -9.69 -19.43
N ASN A 22 0.23 -9.40 -18.59
CA ASN A 22 1.35 -8.53 -18.91
C ASN A 22 2.72 -9.18 -18.64
N GLY A 23 2.74 -10.46 -18.26
CA GLY A 23 3.95 -11.22 -17.99
C GLY A 23 4.72 -10.71 -16.76
N ALA A 24 5.96 -11.19 -16.61
CA ALA A 24 6.82 -10.84 -15.47
C ALA A 24 7.14 -9.34 -15.40
N GLU A 25 7.36 -8.69 -16.55
CA GLU A 25 7.63 -7.25 -16.62
C GLU A 25 6.45 -6.41 -16.13
N GLY A 26 5.21 -6.83 -16.42
CA GLY A 26 4.01 -6.21 -15.86
C GLY A 26 3.97 -6.28 -14.34
N VAL A 27 4.30 -7.45 -13.78
CA VAL A 27 4.37 -7.67 -12.33
C VAL A 27 5.45 -6.81 -11.68
N ILE A 28 6.65 -6.72 -12.26
CA ILE A 28 7.75 -5.88 -11.74
C ILE A 28 7.31 -4.42 -11.68
N ARG A 29 6.69 -3.92 -12.76
CA ARG A 29 6.15 -2.55 -12.82
C ARG A 29 5.07 -2.32 -11.78
N LEU A 30 4.13 -3.25 -11.64
CA LEU A 30 3.06 -3.19 -10.65
C LEU A 30 3.60 -3.09 -9.22
N ILE A 31 4.62 -3.88 -8.88
CA ILE A 31 5.26 -3.87 -7.56
C ILE A 31 5.94 -2.51 -7.32
N ASN A 32 6.70 -2.01 -8.29
CA ASN A 32 7.36 -0.70 -8.19
C ASN A 32 6.33 0.43 -8.00
N ASP A 33 5.24 0.41 -8.77
CA ASP A 33 4.14 1.37 -8.65
C ASP A 33 3.46 1.31 -7.27
N TRP A 34 3.33 0.12 -6.67
CA TRP A 34 2.81 -0.02 -5.30
C TRP A 34 3.73 0.63 -4.28
N PHE A 35 5.05 0.42 -4.39
CA PHE A 35 6.02 1.09 -3.52
C PHE A 35 5.94 2.62 -3.65
N ASP A 36 5.83 3.14 -4.87
CA ASP A 36 5.69 4.58 -5.11
C ASP A 36 4.39 5.15 -4.56
N LYS A 37 3.28 4.43 -4.71
CA LYS A 37 1.99 4.82 -4.14
C LYS A 37 2.04 4.87 -2.62
N VAL A 38 2.63 3.85 -1.99
CA VAL A 38 2.80 3.84 -0.52
C VAL A 38 3.65 5.03 -0.07
N ARG A 39 4.77 5.31 -0.74
CA ARG A 39 5.62 6.47 -0.46
C ARG A 39 4.85 7.80 -0.58
N LYS A 40 4.05 7.97 -1.64
CA LYS A 40 3.21 9.17 -1.82
C LYS A 40 2.17 9.32 -0.71
N VAL A 41 1.49 8.23 -0.34
CA VAL A 41 0.50 8.26 0.75
C VAL A 41 1.17 8.58 2.09
N MET A 42 2.34 7.99 2.36
CA MET A 42 3.14 8.30 3.56
C MET A 42 3.53 9.78 3.60
N TYR A 43 3.99 10.34 2.47
CA TYR A 43 4.32 11.75 2.36
C TYR A 43 3.11 12.66 2.66
N LEU A 44 1.96 12.41 2.01
CA LEU A 44 0.74 13.19 2.20
C LEU A 44 0.17 13.08 3.62
N THR A 45 0.42 11.96 4.30
CA THR A 45 0.01 11.75 5.70
C THR A 45 1.08 12.17 6.71
N GLY A 46 2.20 12.74 6.25
CA GLY A 46 3.28 13.22 7.11
C GLY A 46 3.98 12.11 7.89
N SER A 47 4.09 10.92 7.32
CA SER A 47 4.76 9.76 7.92
C SER A 47 6.11 9.57 7.25
N SER A 48 7.19 9.72 8.02
CA SER A 48 8.57 9.59 7.55
C SER A 48 9.07 8.14 7.55
N SER A 49 8.40 7.25 8.29
CA SER A 49 8.73 5.83 8.41
C SER A 49 7.49 4.94 8.38
N LEU A 50 7.66 3.65 8.07
CA LEU A 50 6.55 2.67 8.13
C LEU A 50 5.96 2.56 9.54
N GLN A 51 6.78 2.79 10.56
CA GLN A 51 6.42 2.71 11.97
C GLN A 51 5.53 3.89 12.36
N GLU A 52 5.82 5.08 11.85
CA GLU A 52 4.91 6.23 11.94
C GLU A 52 3.64 6.02 11.12
N PHE A 53 3.75 5.42 9.94
CA PHE A 53 2.60 5.13 9.08
C PHE A 53 1.61 4.16 9.72
N LYS A 54 2.09 3.20 10.51
CA LYS A 54 1.26 2.27 11.31
C LYS A 54 0.55 2.93 12.50
N LYS A 55 1.07 4.05 13.02
CA LYS A 55 0.60 4.66 14.28
C LYS A 55 -0.51 5.68 14.00
N ASN A 56 -1.75 5.19 13.96
CA ASN A 56 -3.02 5.90 14.22
C ASN A 56 -3.18 7.30 13.60
N LYS A 57 -3.15 7.39 12.26
CA LYS A 57 -3.60 8.59 11.51
C LYS A 57 -4.96 8.40 10.82
N ILE A 58 -5.61 7.26 11.01
CA ILE A 58 -6.85 6.92 10.31
C ILE A 58 -8.03 7.12 11.26
N VAL A 59 -8.93 8.03 10.90
CA VAL A 59 -10.20 8.26 11.60
C VAL A 59 -11.27 7.38 10.97
N LYS A 60 -12.14 6.79 11.79
CA LYS A 60 -13.29 6.05 11.28
C LYS A 60 -14.20 6.99 10.50
N LYS A 61 -14.78 6.49 9.41
CA LYS A 61 -15.68 7.28 8.56
C LYS A 61 -16.87 7.85 9.32
N GLU A 62 -17.38 7.14 10.34
CA GLU A 62 -18.47 7.61 11.20
C GLU A 62 -18.12 8.85 12.04
N ASN A 63 -16.83 9.14 12.23
CA ASN A 63 -16.34 10.28 13.02
C ASN A 63 -15.90 11.47 12.16
N PHE A 64 -16.19 11.45 10.85
CA PHE A 64 -15.75 12.47 9.89
C PHE A 64 -16.76 13.63 9.71
N TYR A 65 -17.79 13.72 10.56
CA TYR A 65 -18.81 14.77 10.59
C TYR A 65 -19.19 15.10 12.03
#